data_AF-D1MGA9-F1
#
_entry.id   AF-D1MGA9-F1
#
_cell.length_a   1.000
_cell.length_b   1.000
_cell.length_c   1.000
_cell.angle_alpha   90.00
_cell.angle_beta   90.00
_cell.angle_gamma   90.00
#
_symmetry.space_group_name_H-M   'P 1'
#
loop_
_entity.id
_entity.type
_entity.pdbx_description
1 polymer ?
#
loop_
_entity_poly.entity_id
_entity_poly.type
_entity_poly.pdbx_seq_one_letter_code
_entity_poly.pdbx_strand_id
1 'polypeptide(L)'
;DIRQESDRHTDVLDAITKHLEIGSYREWSEEQKQEWLLSELSGKRPLFGSDLPKTEEIADVLDTFSVLAELPADNFGAYIISMATAPSDVLAVELLQRECHVKQPLRVVPLFEKLADLEAAPAALARLFSIDWYRNRINGKQEVMIGYSDSGKDAGRLSAAWQLYKAQEELIKVAKQFGMKLTMFHGRGGTVGRGGGPTHLAILSQPPETIHGS
;
A
#
# COMPACT_ATOMS: atom_id res chain seq x y z
N ASP A 1 -4.41 -12.00 -5.14
CA ASP A 1 -3.73 -10.92 -4.39
C ASP A 1 -2.87 -11.51 -3.31
N ILE A 2 -1.75 -10.84 -3.02
CA ILE A 2 -0.89 -11.11 -1.85
C ILE A 2 -1.20 -10.04 -0.81
N ARG A 3 -1.19 -10.39 0.47
CA ARG A 3 -1.43 -9.44 1.56
C ARG A 3 -0.42 -9.69 2.68
N GLN A 4 0.24 -8.64 3.14
CA GLN A 4 1.15 -8.65 4.29
C GLN A 4 1.01 -7.34 5.07
N GLU A 5 1.37 -7.31 6.35
CA GLU A 5 1.37 -6.10 7.17
C GLU A 5 2.62 -5.23 6.97
N SER A 6 2.47 -3.91 7.07
CA SER A 6 3.52 -2.90 6.88
C SER A 6 4.74 -3.09 7.81
N ASP A 7 4.51 -3.49 9.06
CA ASP A 7 5.58 -3.70 10.04
C ASP A 7 6.55 -4.81 9.63
N ARG A 8 6.07 -5.85 8.93
CA ARG A 8 6.92 -6.94 8.44
C ARG A 8 7.85 -6.48 7.32
N HIS A 9 7.43 -5.52 6.49
CA HIS A 9 8.31 -4.87 5.51
C HIS A 9 9.33 -3.98 6.22
N THR A 10 8.91 -3.27 7.26
CA THR A 10 9.78 -2.45 8.11
C THR A 10 10.88 -3.30 8.76
N ASP A 11 10.55 -4.50 9.28
CA ASP A 11 11.54 -5.42 9.86
C ASP A 11 12.61 -5.87 8.86
N VAL A 12 12.19 -6.17 7.63
CA VAL A 12 13.12 -6.56 6.55
C VAL A 12 14.06 -5.41 6.22
N LEU A 13 13.53 -4.21 6.04
CA LEU A 13 14.34 -3.02 5.74
C LEU A 13 15.26 -2.65 6.90
N ASP A 14 14.80 -2.79 8.15
CA ASP A 14 15.60 -2.53 9.34
C ASP A 14 16.77 -3.52 9.49
N ALA A 15 16.53 -4.80 9.21
CA ALA A 15 17.59 -5.80 9.16
C ALA A 15 18.62 -5.48 8.07
N ILE A 16 18.16 -5.03 6.89
CA ILE A 16 19.04 -4.61 5.79
C ILE A 16 19.88 -3.40 6.21
N THR A 17 19.27 -2.33 6.73
CA THR A 17 20.01 -1.11 7.10
C THR A 17 21.00 -1.36 8.23
N LYS A 18 20.66 -2.24 9.18
CA LYS A 18 21.56 -2.65 10.26
C LYS A 18 22.74 -3.47 9.74
N HIS A 19 22.49 -4.42 8.84
CA HIS A 19 23.54 -5.24 8.23
C HIS A 19 24.51 -4.40 7.38
N LEU A 20 24.00 -3.37 6.71
CA LEU A 20 24.82 -2.44 5.92
C LEU A 20 25.51 -1.36 6.77
N GLU A 21 25.32 -1.36 8.09
CA GLU A 21 25.86 -0.36 9.03
C GLU A 21 25.47 1.10 8.70
N ILE A 22 24.30 1.30 8.07
CA ILE A 22 23.78 2.64 7.72
C ILE A 22 22.71 3.16 8.69
N GLY A 23 22.31 2.34 9.66
CA GLY A 23 21.39 2.72 10.73
C GLY A 23 20.23 1.74 10.93
N SER A 24 19.19 2.22 11.59
CA SER A 24 18.00 1.46 11.97
C SER A 24 16.80 2.10 11.25
N TYR A 25 16.37 1.52 10.13
CA TYR A 25 15.21 2.00 9.36
C TYR A 25 13.98 2.20 10.24
N ARG A 26 13.79 1.35 11.25
CA ARG A 26 12.66 1.43 12.18
C ARG A 26 12.69 2.71 13.03
N GLU A 27 13.86 3.24 13.33
CA GLU A 27 14.05 4.43 14.17
C GLU A 27 14.03 5.75 13.38
N TRP A 28 14.11 5.69 12.04
CA TRP A 28 14.08 6.86 11.19
C TRP A 28 12.72 7.53 11.16
N SER A 29 12.72 8.86 11.00
CA SER A 29 11.51 9.63 10.72
C SER A 29 10.93 9.22 9.36
N GLU A 30 9.65 9.52 9.14
CA GLU A 30 9.00 9.23 7.86
C GLU A 30 9.70 9.92 6.68
N GLU A 31 10.21 11.13 6.89
CA GLU A 31 10.98 11.87 5.88
C GLU A 31 12.30 11.17 5.57
N GLN A 32 13.03 10.72 6.59
CA GLN A 32 14.29 9.99 6.42
C GLN A 32 14.06 8.64 5.71
N LYS A 33 12.98 7.93 6.05
CA LYS A 33 12.57 6.70 5.35
C LYS A 33 12.31 6.97 3.88
N GLN A 34 11.50 7.98 3.56
CA GLN A 34 11.22 8.36 2.18
C GLN A 34 12.49 8.76 1.42
N GLU A 35 13.35 9.58 2.01
CA GLU A 35 14.60 10.02 1.37
C GLU A 35 15.49 8.82 1.02
N TRP A 36 15.70 7.92 1.97
CA TRP A 36 16.50 6.73 1.75
C TRP A 36 15.88 5.79 0.71
N LEU A 37 14.58 5.49 0.84
CA LEU A 37 13.87 4.64 -0.13
C LEU A 37 13.95 5.21 -1.55
N LEU A 38 13.77 6.52 -1.71
CA LEU A 38 13.84 7.16 -3.03
C LEU A 38 15.26 7.19 -3.61
N SER A 39 16.28 7.33 -2.75
CA SER A 39 17.68 7.18 -3.14
C SER A 39 17.94 5.78 -3.68
N GLU A 40 17.54 4.74 -2.94
CA GLU A 40 17.71 3.35 -3.36
C GLU A 40 16.90 3.04 -4.62
N LEU A 41 15.62 3.44 -4.68
CA LEU A 41 14.72 3.24 -5.83
C LEU A 41 15.22 3.91 -7.12
N SER A 42 15.93 5.03 -7.00
CA SER A 42 16.56 5.73 -8.14
C SER A 42 17.93 5.15 -8.50
N GLY A 43 18.59 4.49 -7.54
CA GLY A 43 19.84 3.78 -7.72
C GLY A 43 19.71 2.51 -8.57
N LYS A 44 20.86 1.99 -9.02
CA LYS A 44 20.97 0.71 -9.75
C LYS A 44 21.79 -0.34 -9.01
N ARG A 45 22.34 0.02 -7.84
CA ARG A 45 23.16 -0.87 -7.03
C ARG A 45 22.21 -1.85 -6.32
N PRO A 46 22.50 -3.17 -6.32
CA PRO A 46 21.81 -4.13 -5.49
C PRO A 46 21.95 -3.78 -4.01
N LEU A 47 20.85 -3.88 -3.26
CA LEU A 47 20.78 -3.43 -1.87
C LEU A 47 21.36 -4.45 -0.89
N PHE A 48 21.05 -5.75 -1.06
CA PHE A 48 21.51 -6.80 -0.15
C PHE A 48 21.92 -8.08 -0.90
N GLY A 49 22.80 -8.87 -0.27
CA GLY A 49 23.28 -10.15 -0.76
C GLY A 49 22.66 -11.34 -0.04
N SER A 50 23.15 -12.54 -0.36
CA SER A 50 22.74 -13.80 0.30
C SER A 50 23.16 -13.90 1.77
N ASP A 51 24.06 -13.02 2.21
CA ASP A 51 24.66 -12.96 3.54
C ASP A 51 23.81 -12.18 4.57
N LEU A 52 22.69 -11.57 4.14
CA LEU A 52 21.77 -10.88 5.06
C LEU A 52 21.27 -11.86 6.15
N PRO A 53 21.48 -11.55 7.44
CA PRO A 53 20.91 -12.34 8.54
C PRO A 53 19.38 -12.24 8.53
N LYS A 54 18.69 -13.39 8.58
CA LYS A 54 17.23 -13.47 8.50
C LYS A 54 16.68 -14.19 9.72
N THR A 55 15.70 -13.59 10.38
CA THR A 55 14.77 -14.32 11.24
C THR A 55 13.79 -15.12 10.38
N GLU A 56 13.04 -16.03 10.99
CA GLU A 56 11.98 -16.78 10.28
C GLU A 56 10.96 -15.83 9.62
N GLU A 57 10.59 -14.76 10.32
CA GLU A 57 9.66 -13.75 9.81
C GLU A 57 10.23 -12.93 8.64
N ILE A 58 11.52 -12.59 8.66
CA ILE A 58 12.17 -11.89 7.53
C ILE A 58 12.30 -12.83 6.34
N ALA A 59 12.68 -14.09 6.58
CA ALA A 59 12.78 -15.10 5.54
C ALA A 59 11.43 -15.28 4.84
N ASP A 60 10.33 -15.44 5.58
CA ASP A 60 8.97 -15.58 5.04
C ASP A 60 8.57 -14.43 4.09
N VAL A 61 8.91 -13.17 4.43
CA VAL A 61 8.63 -12.02 3.55
C VAL A 61 9.47 -12.09 2.27
N LEU A 62 10.77 -12.36 2.38
CA LEU A 62 11.67 -12.44 1.23
C LEU A 62 11.36 -13.64 0.33
N ASP A 63 10.98 -14.77 0.91
CA ASP A 63 10.59 -15.99 0.19
C ASP A 63 9.27 -15.76 -0.56
N THR A 64 8.34 -14.99 0.02
CA THR A 64 7.12 -14.54 -0.69
C THR A 64 7.48 -13.77 -1.96
N PHE A 65 8.41 -12.82 -1.90
CA PHE A 65 8.85 -12.11 -3.11
C PHE A 65 9.63 -13.00 -4.08
N SER A 66 10.34 -14.01 -3.58
CA SER A 66 11.03 -15.00 -4.42
C SER A 66 10.02 -15.81 -5.25
N VAL A 67 8.91 -16.26 -4.64
CA VAL A 67 7.79 -16.90 -5.35
C VAL A 67 7.18 -15.97 -6.41
N LEU A 68 7.03 -14.68 -6.10
CA LEU A 68 6.54 -13.68 -7.05
C LEU A 68 7.49 -13.48 -8.24
N ALA A 69 8.80 -13.62 -8.05
CA ALA A 69 9.80 -13.49 -9.11
C ALA A 69 9.87 -14.73 -10.03
N GLU A 70 9.52 -15.92 -9.51
CA GLU A 70 9.61 -17.19 -10.24
C GLU A 70 8.35 -17.51 -11.06
N LEU A 71 7.17 -17.13 -10.58
CA LEU A 71 5.90 -17.46 -11.21
C LEU A 71 5.47 -16.43 -12.28
N PRO A 72 4.66 -16.84 -13.28
CA PRO A 72 4.10 -15.92 -14.27
C PRO A 72 3.26 -14.80 -13.61
N ALA A 73 3.43 -13.57 -14.08
CA ALA A 73 2.76 -12.39 -13.51
C ALA A 73 1.23 -12.48 -13.56
N ASP A 74 0.68 -13.14 -14.58
CA ASP A 74 -0.78 -13.32 -14.75
C ASP A 74 -1.43 -14.17 -13.64
N ASN A 75 -0.64 -14.84 -12.79
CA ASN A 75 -1.14 -15.54 -11.62
C ASN A 75 -1.52 -14.59 -10.48
N PHE A 76 -1.09 -13.33 -10.54
CA PHE A 76 -1.16 -12.40 -9.43
C PHE A 76 -1.98 -11.15 -9.75
N GLY A 77 -2.59 -10.60 -8.69
CA GLY A 77 -3.32 -9.35 -8.74
C GLY A 77 -2.53 -8.22 -8.07
N ALA A 78 -3.04 -7.75 -6.93
CA ALA A 78 -2.40 -6.70 -6.12
C ALA A 78 -1.46 -7.29 -5.05
N TYR A 79 -0.49 -6.47 -4.62
CA TYR A 79 0.19 -6.61 -3.33
C TYR A 79 -0.44 -5.63 -2.34
N ILE A 80 -1.19 -6.15 -1.37
CA ILE A 80 -1.95 -5.37 -0.39
C ILE A 80 -1.12 -5.21 0.88
N ILE A 81 -0.98 -3.97 1.34
CA ILE A 81 -0.28 -3.64 2.59
C ILE A 81 -1.32 -3.38 3.67
N SER A 82 -1.46 -4.32 4.60
CA SER A 82 -2.30 -4.15 5.81
C SER A 82 -1.67 -3.14 6.75
N MET A 83 -2.48 -2.46 7.56
CA MET A 83 -2.01 -1.45 8.51
C MET A 83 -1.11 -0.39 7.83
N ALA A 84 -1.45 0.01 6.60
CA ALA A 84 -0.72 1.06 5.91
C ALA A 84 -1.05 2.42 6.56
N THR A 85 -0.01 3.20 6.84
CA THR A 85 -0.12 4.49 7.54
C THR A 85 0.56 5.63 6.79
N ALA A 86 1.62 5.34 6.03
CA ALA A 86 2.48 6.36 5.45
C ALA A 86 2.95 6.03 4.02
N PRO A 87 3.43 7.02 3.25
CA PRO A 87 4.04 6.80 1.94
C PRO A 87 5.19 5.80 1.96
N SER A 88 6.00 5.79 3.02
CA SER A 88 7.13 4.86 3.15
C SER A 88 6.71 3.38 3.13
N ASP A 89 5.51 3.04 3.62
CA ASP A 89 4.99 1.66 3.56
C ASP A 89 4.87 1.17 2.12
N VAL A 90 4.33 2.01 1.23
CA VAL A 90 4.16 1.70 -0.20
C VAL A 90 5.52 1.61 -0.89
N LEU A 91 6.39 2.59 -0.65
CA LEU A 91 7.73 2.65 -1.25
C LEU A 91 8.63 1.50 -0.78
N ALA A 92 8.47 1.03 0.45
CA ALA A 92 9.16 -0.14 0.99
C ALA A 92 8.87 -1.40 0.18
N VAL A 93 7.59 -1.66 -0.12
CA VAL A 93 7.20 -2.81 -0.95
C VAL A 93 7.69 -2.66 -2.38
N GLU A 94 7.61 -1.46 -2.97
CA GLU A 94 8.18 -1.21 -4.31
C GLU A 94 9.69 -1.52 -4.35
N LEU A 95 10.42 -1.14 -3.31
CA LEU A 95 11.85 -1.45 -3.20
C LEU A 95 12.08 -2.96 -3.05
N LEU A 96 11.36 -3.63 -2.14
CA LEU A 96 11.52 -5.07 -1.92
C LEU A 96 11.17 -5.90 -3.16
N GLN A 97 10.11 -5.54 -3.90
CA GLN A 97 9.80 -6.19 -5.17
C GLN A 97 10.96 -6.08 -6.17
N ARG A 98 11.59 -4.91 -6.26
CA ARG A 98 12.74 -4.69 -7.14
C ARG A 98 13.95 -5.51 -6.71
N GLU A 99 14.32 -5.45 -5.43
CA GLU A 99 15.51 -6.13 -4.90
C GLU A 99 15.36 -7.66 -4.88
N CYS A 100 14.14 -8.17 -4.76
CA CYS A 100 13.84 -9.58 -4.92
C CYS A 100 13.63 -10.00 -6.39
N HIS A 101 13.98 -9.13 -7.34
CA HIS A 101 14.00 -9.42 -8.78
C HIS A 101 12.63 -9.79 -9.38
N VAL A 102 11.53 -9.25 -8.82
CA VAL A 102 10.20 -9.41 -9.40
C VAL A 102 10.16 -8.67 -10.74
N LYS A 103 10.23 -9.42 -11.85
CA LYS A 103 10.38 -8.86 -13.21
C LYS A 103 9.24 -7.95 -13.62
N GLN A 104 8.03 -8.28 -13.19
CA GLN A 104 6.82 -7.49 -13.40
C GLN A 104 6.20 -7.23 -12.02
N PRO A 105 6.63 -6.16 -11.32
CA PRO A 105 6.19 -5.92 -9.97
C PRO A 105 4.67 -5.68 -9.91
N LEU A 106 4.02 -6.31 -8.94
CA LEU A 106 2.60 -6.16 -8.67
C LEU A 106 2.29 -4.70 -8.34
N ARG A 107 1.06 -4.28 -8.64
CA ARG A 107 0.55 -2.99 -8.16
C ARG A 107 0.43 -3.04 -6.62
N VAL A 108 0.98 -2.03 -5.96
CA VAL A 108 0.96 -1.93 -4.50
C VAL A 108 -0.30 -1.18 -4.05
N VAL A 109 -1.04 -1.77 -3.12
CA VAL A 109 -2.34 -1.30 -2.66
C VAL A 109 -2.30 -1.08 -1.14
N PRO A 110 -2.21 0.17 -0.66
CA PRO A 110 -2.30 0.44 0.77
C PRO A 110 -3.73 0.16 1.25
N LEU A 111 -3.84 -0.54 2.37
CA LEU A 111 -5.08 -0.78 3.09
C LEU A 111 -5.10 0.08 4.36
N PHE A 112 -5.94 1.11 4.36
CA PHE A 112 -6.14 2.00 5.50
C PHE A 112 -7.27 1.44 6.39
N GLU A 113 -6.93 1.10 7.64
CA GLU A 113 -7.81 0.32 8.53
C GLU A 113 -8.27 1.13 9.75
N LYS A 114 -7.42 1.96 10.37
CA LYS A 114 -7.82 2.76 11.54
C LYS A 114 -8.40 4.12 11.13
N LEU A 115 -9.10 4.76 12.06
CA LEU A 115 -9.69 6.07 11.80
C LEU A 115 -8.63 7.13 11.43
N ALA A 116 -7.52 7.16 12.19
CA ALA A 116 -6.41 8.08 11.94
C ALA A 116 -5.75 7.83 10.57
N ASP A 117 -5.62 6.57 10.17
CA ASP A 117 -5.04 6.19 8.88
C ASP A 117 -5.95 6.67 7.73
N LEU A 118 -7.27 6.53 7.87
CA LEU A 118 -8.25 7.03 6.90
C LEU A 118 -8.24 8.57 6.81
N GLU A 119 -7.98 9.27 7.91
CA GLU A 119 -7.81 10.74 7.92
C GLU A 119 -6.52 11.17 7.22
N ALA A 120 -5.43 10.42 7.39
CA ALA A 120 -4.13 10.71 6.78
C ALA A 120 -4.01 10.24 5.32
N ALA A 121 -4.84 9.29 4.88
CA ALA A 121 -4.76 8.65 3.56
C ALA A 121 -4.70 9.63 2.38
N PRO A 122 -5.51 10.71 2.30
CA PRO A 122 -5.41 11.67 1.20
C PRO A 122 -4.06 12.37 1.12
N ALA A 123 -3.48 12.74 2.27
CA ALA A 123 -2.16 13.37 2.33
C ALA A 123 -1.05 12.39 1.94
N ALA A 124 -1.15 11.12 2.39
CA ALA A 124 -0.21 10.07 2.01
C ALA A 124 -0.21 9.82 0.49
N LEU A 125 -1.39 9.73 -0.14
CA LEU A 125 -1.47 9.60 -1.60
C LEU A 125 -0.99 10.85 -2.34
N ALA A 126 -1.34 12.04 -1.88
CA ALA A 126 -0.86 13.29 -2.49
C ALA A 126 0.68 13.33 -2.47
N ARG A 127 1.29 12.89 -1.36
CA ARG A 127 2.74 12.76 -1.25
C ARG A 127 3.28 11.73 -2.24
N LEU A 128 2.71 10.53 -2.31
CA LEU A 128 3.12 9.51 -3.28
C LEU A 128 3.01 10.01 -4.73
N PHE A 129 1.89 10.65 -5.10
CA PHE A 129 1.68 11.18 -6.44
C PHE A 129 2.58 12.38 -6.78
N SER A 130 3.11 13.08 -5.78
CA SER A 130 4.12 14.14 -5.97
C SER A 130 5.50 13.59 -6.34
N ILE A 131 5.77 12.31 -6.10
CA ILE A 131 7.06 11.67 -6.38
C ILE A 131 7.09 11.20 -7.84
N ASP A 132 7.99 11.76 -8.65
CA ASP A 132 8.08 11.42 -10.07
C ASP A 132 8.39 9.94 -10.32
N TRP A 133 9.28 9.34 -9.52
CA TRP A 133 9.58 7.91 -9.62
C TRP A 133 8.32 7.06 -9.47
N TYR A 134 7.50 7.35 -8.44
CA TYR A 134 6.28 6.60 -8.16
C TYR A 134 5.21 6.83 -9.23
N ARG A 135 5.03 8.07 -9.68
CA ARG A 135 4.08 8.41 -10.76
C ARG A 135 4.40 7.65 -12.05
N ASN A 136 5.68 7.57 -12.41
CA ASN A 136 6.14 6.80 -13.57
C ASN A 136 5.90 5.30 -13.36
N ARG A 137 6.16 4.79 -12.16
CA ARG A 137 5.98 3.38 -11.78
C ARG A 137 4.53 2.90 -11.90
N ILE A 138 3.55 3.71 -11.49
CA ILE A 138 2.13 3.32 -11.46
C ILE A 138 1.38 3.62 -12.77
N ASN A 139 2.02 4.33 -13.72
CA ASN A 139 1.48 4.64 -15.04
C ASN A 139 0.02 5.15 -15.03
N GLY A 140 -0.25 6.13 -14.16
CA GLY A 140 -1.54 6.80 -14.08
C GLY A 140 -2.66 6.01 -13.39
N LYS A 141 -2.39 4.84 -12.78
CA LYS A 141 -3.39 4.01 -12.10
C LYS A 141 -2.98 3.72 -10.66
N GLN A 142 -3.83 4.07 -9.71
CA GLN A 142 -3.67 3.69 -8.30
C GLN A 142 -4.89 2.89 -7.84
N GLU A 143 -4.66 1.87 -7.03
CA GLU A 143 -5.72 1.18 -6.29
C GLU A 143 -5.48 1.36 -4.78
N VAL A 144 -6.54 1.58 -4.02
CA VAL A 144 -6.50 1.75 -2.56
C VAL A 144 -7.56 0.86 -1.95
N MET A 145 -7.21 0.15 -0.89
CA MET A 145 -8.15 -0.70 -0.18
C MET A 145 -8.67 0.01 1.08
N ILE A 146 -9.97 -0.15 1.33
CA ILE A 146 -10.63 0.39 2.53
C ILE A 146 -11.26 -0.71 3.36
N GLY A 147 -10.94 -0.74 4.66
CA GLY A 147 -11.35 -1.80 5.60
C GLY A 147 -12.53 -1.40 6.50
N TYR A 148 -13.76 -1.81 6.17
CA TYR A 148 -14.95 -1.44 6.96
C TYR A 148 -15.00 -2.06 8.35
N SER A 149 -14.70 -3.36 8.46
CA SER A 149 -14.79 -4.09 9.72
C SER A 149 -13.77 -3.62 10.74
N ASP A 150 -12.54 -3.36 10.30
CA ASP A 150 -11.44 -3.01 11.20
C ASP A 150 -11.57 -1.55 11.66
N SER A 151 -11.96 -0.61 10.79
CA SER A 151 -12.33 0.74 11.22
C SER A 151 -13.53 0.74 12.17
N GLY A 152 -14.48 -0.17 11.95
CA GLY A 152 -15.66 -0.32 12.80
C GLY A 152 -15.33 -0.84 14.21
N LYS A 153 -14.30 -1.69 14.35
CA LYS A 153 -13.80 -2.15 15.66
C LYS A 153 -13.04 -1.03 16.39
N ASP A 154 -12.34 -0.18 15.65
CA ASP A 154 -11.52 0.92 16.18
C ASP A 154 -12.37 2.07 16.74
N ALA A 155 -13.27 2.64 15.94
CA ALA A 155 -13.99 3.87 16.27
C ALA A 155 -15.52 3.73 16.35
N GLY A 156 -16.04 2.51 16.23
CA GLY A 156 -17.46 2.23 16.11
C GLY A 156 -17.99 2.45 14.69
N ARG A 157 -19.04 1.69 14.33
CA ARG A 157 -19.52 1.58 12.94
C ARG A 157 -19.97 2.89 12.30
N LEU A 158 -20.61 3.79 13.06
CA LEU A 158 -21.11 5.05 12.51
C LEU A 158 -19.95 5.99 12.15
N SER A 159 -19.02 6.21 13.08
CA SER A 159 -17.82 7.03 12.87
C SER A 159 -16.99 6.49 11.72
N ALA A 160 -16.76 5.18 11.69
CA ALA A 160 -16.04 4.51 10.62
C ALA A 160 -16.71 4.71 9.24
N ALA A 161 -18.03 4.50 9.16
CA ALA A 161 -18.76 4.67 7.90
C ALA A 161 -18.71 6.12 7.38
N TRP A 162 -18.85 7.10 8.27
CA TRP A 162 -18.76 8.51 7.90
C TRP A 162 -17.34 8.90 7.48
N GLN A 163 -16.33 8.44 8.21
CA GLN A 163 -14.94 8.73 7.87
C GLN A 163 -14.54 8.07 6.54
N LEU A 164 -14.99 6.84 6.28
CA LEU A 164 -14.78 6.17 4.99
C LEU A 164 -15.42 6.93 3.83
N TYR A 165 -16.60 7.52 4.03
CA TYR A 165 -17.24 8.35 3.01
C TYR A 165 -16.38 9.58 2.69
N LYS A 166 -15.99 10.35 3.72
CA LYS A 166 -15.14 11.55 3.56
C LYS A 166 -13.78 11.22 2.95
N ALA A 167 -13.13 10.14 3.42
CA ALA A 167 -11.83 9.72 2.91
C ALA A 167 -11.91 9.43 1.40
N GLN A 168 -12.94 8.71 0.95
CA GLN A 168 -13.13 8.44 -0.48
C GLN A 168 -13.34 9.71 -1.32
N GLU A 169 -14.11 10.70 -0.83
CA GLU A 169 -14.27 12.00 -1.51
C GLU A 169 -12.93 12.72 -1.66
N GLU A 170 -12.13 12.79 -0.59
CA GLU A 170 -10.83 13.46 -0.62
C GLU A 170 -9.79 12.71 -1.48
N LEU A 171 -9.76 11.39 -1.42
CA LEU A 171 -8.88 10.56 -2.24
C LEU A 171 -9.16 10.75 -3.74
N ILE A 172 -10.44 10.85 -4.15
CA ILE A 172 -10.80 11.15 -5.54
C ILE A 172 -10.39 12.56 -5.93
N LYS A 173 -10.55 13.56 -5.06
CA LYS A 173 -10.06 14.93 -5.33
C LYS A 173 -8.55 14.95 -5.55
N VAL A 174 -7.78 14.29 -4.69
CA VAL A 174 -6.33 14.16 -4.82
C VAL A 174 -5.97 13.45 -6.12
N ALA A 175 -6.59 12.31 -6.42
CA ALA A 175 -6.32 11.59 -7.66
C ALA A 175 -6.56 12.46 -8.91
N LYS A 176 -7.65 13.22 -8.93
CA LYS A 176 -7.96 14.17 -10.01
C LYS A 176 -6.94 15.29 -10.15
N GLN A 177 -6.49 15.87 -9.04
CA GLN A 177 -5.47 16.93 -9.05
C GLN A 177 -4.18 16.48 -9.71
N PHE A 178 -3.80 15.20 -9.52
CA PHE A 178 -2.61 14.61 -10.12
C PHE A 178 -2.87 13.87 -11.45
N GLY A 179 -4.11 13.86 -11.96
CA GLY A 179 -4.47 13.15 -13.20
C GLY A 179 -4.40 11.62 -13.10
N MET A 180 -4.58 11.06 -11.90
CA MET A 180 -4.52 9.62 -11.62
C MET A 180 -5.92 8.97 -11.70
N LYS A 181 -6.02 7.78 -12.30
CA LYS A 181 -7.20 6.90 -12.21
C LYS A 181 -7.14 6.12 -10.91
N LEU A 182 -8.01 6.45 -9.97
CA LEU A 182 -8.12 5.76 -8.69
C LEU A 182 -9.18 4.65 -8.74
N THR A 183 -8.84 3.47 -8.20
CA THR A 183 -9.77 2.34 -7.99
C THR A 183 -9.90 2.06 -6.52
N MET A 184 -11.13 2.01 -6.00
CA MET A 184 -11.39 1.66 -4.61
C MET A 184 -11.61 0.15 -4.48
N PHE A 185 -10.76 -0.52 -3.71
CA PHE A 185 -10.94 -1.91 -3.31
C PHE A 185 -11.68 -1.96 -1.97
N HIS A 186 -12.97 -2.31 -2.04
CA HIS A 186 -13.81 -2.47 -0.86
C HIS A 186 -13.52 -3.78 -0.14
N GLY A 187 -12.97 -3.69 1.09
CA GLY A 187 -12.79 -4.84 1.98
C GLY A 187 -14.09 -5.42 2.53
N ARG A 188 -13.98 -6.49 3.33
CA ARG A 188 -15.14 -7.13 3.96
C ARG A 188 -15.80 -6.22 5.01
N GLY A 189 -17.09 -6.48 5.28
CA GLY A 189 -17.85 -5.82 6.36
C GLY A 189 -18.63 -4.57 5.96
N GLY A 190 -18.39 -4.03 4.75
CA GLY A 190 -19.17 -2.92 4.18
C GLY A 190 -20.56 -3.34 3.72
N THR A 191 -21.44 -2.35 3.48
CA THR A 191 -22.76 -2.58 2.89
C THR A 191 -22.67 -3.18 1.48
N VAL A 192 -21.60 -2.86 0.73
CA VAL A 192 -21.29 -3.38 -0.61
C VAL A 192 -21.14 -4.90 -0.60
N GLY A 193 -20.58 -5.48 0.47
CA GLY A 193 -20.31 -6.92 0.60
C GLY A 193 -21.51 -7.79 0.96
N ARG A 194 -22.74 -7.26 1.01
CA ARG A 194 -23.94 -8.01 1.46
C ARG A 194 -24.54 -8.95 0.42
N GLY A 195 -24.22 -8.78 -0.86
CA GLY A 195 -24.80 -9.55 -1.96
C GLY A 195 -26.28 -9.23 -2.22
N GLY A 196 -26.76 -9.57 -3.42
CA GLY A 196 -28.17 -9.41 -3.80
C GLY A 196 -28.62 -7.94 -3.93
N GLY A 197 -29.93 -7.69 -3.76
CA GLY A 197 -30.54 -6.36 -3.91
C GLY A 197 -29.92 -5.23 -3.08
N PRO A 198 -29.55 -5.43 -1.80
CA PRO A 198 -28.91 -4.39 -0.98
C PRO A 198 -27.56 -3.90 -1.51
N THR A 199 -26.82 -4.74 -2.24
CA THR A 199 -25.55 -4.33 -2.86
C THR A 199 -25.77 -3.30 -3.97
N HIS A 200 -26.86 -3.37 -4.72
CA HIS A 200 -27.14 -2.40 -5.80
C HIS A 200 -27.26 -0.97 -5.25
N LEU A 201 -28.06 -0.78 -4.20
CA LEU A 201 -28.19 0.52 -3.56
C LEU A 201 -26.89 0.95 -2.85
N ALA A 202 -26.13 0.01 -2.28
CA ALA A 202 -24.84 0.31 -1.65
C ALA A 202 -23.77 0.80 -2.64
N ILE A 203 -23.80 0.32 -3.88
CA ILE A 203 -22.95 0.80 -4.97
C ILE A 203 -23.39 2.20 -5.39
N LEU A 204 -24.69 2.42 -5.58
CA LEU A 204 -25.25 3.74 -5.93
C LEU A 204 -25.03 4.79 -4.84
N SER A 205 -24.87 4.38 -3.58
CA SER A 205 -24.63 5.29 -2.45
C SER A 205 -23.16 5.62 -2.23
N GLN A 206 -22.23 5.12 -3.05
CA GLN A 206 -20.83 5.55 -2.96
C GLN A 206 -20.71 7.04 -3.31
N PRO A 207 -19.71 7.76 -2.78
CA PRO A 207 -19.52 9.15 -3.14
C PRO A 207 -19.39 9.31 -4.67
N PRO A 208 -19.84 10.45 -5.24
CA PRO A 208 -19.73 10.69 -6.67
C PRO A 208 -18.29 10.44 -7.16
N GLU A 209 -18.17 9.86 -8.36
CA GLU A 209 -16.87 9.70 -9.04
C GLU A 209 -15.88 8.76 -8.34
N THR A 210 -16.33 7.98 -7.35
CA THR A 210 -15.54 6.89 -6.76
C THR A 210 -15.59 5.59 -7.57
N ILE A 211 -16.50 5.52 -8.55
CA ILE A 211 -16.66 4.38 -9.46
C ILE A 211 -16.62 4.90 -10.89
N HIS A 212 -15.52 4.62 -11.59
CA HIS A 212 -15.32 5.04 -12.99
C HIS A 212 -15.28 3.90 -14.01
N GLY A 213 -15.57 2.67 -13.60
CA GLY A 213 -15.42 1.49 -14.47
C GLY A 213 -13.95 1.23 -14.85
N SER A 214 -13.55 -0.03 -14.96
CA SER A 214 -12.18 -0.40 -15.32
C SER A 214 -11.98 -0.37 -16.82
#